data_AF-A0A1S3WU90-F1
#
_entry.id   AF-A0A1S3WU90-F1
#
_cell.length_a   1.000
_cell.length_b   1.000
_cell.length_c   1.000
_cell.angle_alpha   90.00
_cell.angle_beta   90.00
_cell.angle_gamma   90.00
#
_symmetry.space_group_name_H-M   'P 1'
#
loop_
_entity.id
_entity.type
_entity.pdbx_description
1 polymer ?
#
loop_
_entity_poly.entity_id
_entity_poly.type
_entity_poly.pdbx_seq_one_letter_code
_entity_poly.pdbx_strand_id
1 'polypeptide(L)'
;MASSTAVPLGFHYETKYVVLSYLGLLAQEKPQGQYLSPQGAQPDVASQSLDKETLLKVKAETEEELKSLDKEISEAFASTGFDRHTSPVFSPAHPESSVEDCLAHLGDRVSQELREPLYKALQKLLSQFWCPSSCCDTCSWS
;
A
#
# COMPACT_ATOMS: atom_id res chain seq x y z
N MET A 1 22.95 2.62 15.87
CA MET A 1 21.96 1.62 16.34
C MET A 1 20.83 1.63 15.32
N ALA A 2 20.58 0.51 14.64
CA ALA A 2 19.36 0.38 13.84
C ALA A 2 18.20 0.22 14.83
N SER A 3 17.38 1.25 14.97
CA SER A 3 16.16 1.15 15.76
C SER A 3 15.22 0.22 15.01
N SER A 4 15.03 -1.00 15.51
CA SER A 4 13.97 -1.88 15.03
C SER A 4 12.66 -1.24 15.46
N THR A 5 12.02 -0.49 14.56
CA THR A 5 10.70 0.07 14.81
C THR A 5 9.71 -1.09 14.73
N ALA A 6 9.40 -1.69 15.89
CA ALA A 6 8.32 -2.65 15.98
C ALA A 6 7.04 -1.98 15.48
N VAL A 7 6.39 -2.60 14.50
CA VAL A 7 5.15 -2.09 13.94
C VAL A 7 4.06 -2.14 15.03
N PRO A 8 3.28 -1.07 15.24
CA PRO A 8 2.20 -1.07 16.22
C PRO A 8 1.26 -2.26 15.98
N LEU A 9 0.80 -2.91 17.04
CA LEU A 9 -0.04 -4.10 16.92
C LEU A 9 -1.36 -3.81 16.15
N GLY A 10 -1.87 -2.58 16.26
CA GLY A 10 -3.03 -2.08 15.53
C GLY A 10 -2.88 -2.05 14.01
N PHE A 11 -1.65 -1.97 13.51
CA PHE A 11 -1.37 -1.88 12.07
C PHE A 11 -1.87 -3.09 11.30
N HIS A 12 -1.89 -4.28 11.91
CA HIS A 12 -2.42 -5.48 11.29
C HIS A 12 -3.92 -5.33 10.97
N TYR A 13 -4.70 -4.82 11.93
CA TYR A 13 -6.15 -4.62 11.76
C TYR A 13 -6.44 -3.55 10.72
N GLU A 14 -5.71 -2.44 10.76
CA GLU A 14 -5.81 -1.36 9.79
C GLU A 14 -5.50 -1.87 8.37
N THR A 15 -4.41 -2.59 8.21
CA THR A 15 -3.98 -3.13 6.90
C THR A 15 -5.00 -4.16 6.38
N LYS A 16 -5.46 -5.09 7.22
CA LYS A 16 -6.45 -6.10 6.84
C LYS A 16 -7.75 -5.44 6.40
N TYR A 17 -8.22 -4.43 7.13
CA TYR A 17 -9.42 -3.67 6.77
C TYR A 17 -9.29 -2.97 5.42
N VAL A 18 -8.17 -2.28 5.19
CA VAL A 18 -7.92 -1.58 3.92
C VAL A 18 -7.95 -2.59 2.77
N VAL A 19 -7.17 -3.66 2.85
CA VAL A 19 -7.10 -4.68 1.79
C VAL A 19 -8.48 -5.28 1.50
N LEU A 20 -9.23 -5.69 2.53
CA LEU A 20 -10.57 -6.24 2.36
C LEU A 20 -11.54 -5.21 1.74
N SER A 21 -11.45 -3.94 2.14
CA SER A 21 -12.30 -2.88 1.59
C SER A 21 -12.04 -2.68 0.09
N TYR A 22 -10.78 -2.67 -0.34
CA TYR A 22 -10.43 -2.58 -1.77
C TYR A 22 -10.90 -3.82 -2.56
N LEU A 23 -10.74 -5.03 -2.01
CA LEU A 23 -11.24 -6.26 -2.64
C LEU A 23 -12.76 -6.24 -2.79
N GLY A 24 -13.47 -5.70 -1.79
CA GLY A 24 -14.93 -5.53 -1.82
C GLY A 24 -15.38 -4.54 -2.89
N LEU A 25 -14.62 -3.46 -3.13
CA LEU A 25 -14.89 -2.48 -4.20
C LEU A 25 -14.72 -3.12 -5.59
N LEU A 26 -13.64 -3.88 -5.80
CA LEU A 26 -13.40 -4.61 -7.06
C LEU A 26 -14.52 -5.62 -7.34
N ALA A 27 -15.08 -6.24 -6.30
CA ALA A 27 -16.20 -7.16 -6.42
C ALA A 27 -17.57 -6.48 -6.66
N GLN A 28 -17.65 -5.17 -6.44
CA GLN A 28 -18.86 -4.36 -6.60
C GLN A 28 -18.88 -3.59 -7.93
N GLU A 29 -17.70 -3.27 -8.47
CA GLU A 29 -17.57 -2.75 -9.82
C GLU A 29 -18.16 -3.80 -10.78
N LYS A 30 -19.32 -3.48 -11.37
CA LYS A 30 -19.87 -4.27 -12.47
C LYS A 30 -18.76 -4.44 -13.51
N PRO A 31 -18.80 -5.49 -14.34
CA PRO A 31 -18.05 -5.50 -15.60
C PRO A 31 -18.64 -4.46 -16.56
N GLN A 32 -18.60 -3.17 -16.21
CA GLN A 32 -18.81 -2.02 -17.08
C GLN A 32 -17.44 -1.48 -17.44
N GLY A 33 -16.70 -2.32 -18.16
CA GLY A 33 -15.33 -2.04 -18.55
C GLY A 33 -14.79 -3.14 -19.44
N GLN A 34 -15.57 -3.57 -20.44
CA GLN A 34 -14.96 -3.93 -21.71
C GLN A 34 -14.16 -2.70 -22.14
N TYR A 35 -12.89 -2.66 -21.75
CA TYR A 35 -11.88 -1.87 -22.43
C TYR A 35 -12.11 -2.06 -23.91
N LEU A 36 -12.25 -0.94 -24.61
CA LEU A 36 -12.31 -0.83 -26.06
C LEU A 36 -11.33 -1.83 -26.71
N SER A 37 -11.82 -3.03 -27.04
CA SER A 37 -11.08 -4.00 -27.82
C SER A 37 -11.55 -3.83 -29.27
N PRO A 38 -10.67 -3.41 -30.19
CA PRO A 38 -11.03 -3.30 -31.58
C PRO A 38 -11.21 -4.71 -32.13
N GLN A 39 -12.48 -5.07 -32.37
CA GLN A 39 -12.94 -6.07 -33.32
C GLN A 39 -12.48 -7.53 -33.10
N GLY A 40 -13.45 -8.40 -32.77
CA GLY A 40 -13.45 -9.76 -33.30
C GLY A 40 -12.94 -10.88 -32.40
N ALA A 41 -13.43 -10.97 -31.16
CA ALA A 41 -13.52 -12.26 -30.48
C ALA A 41 -14.74 -12.24 -29.54
N GLN A 42 -15.73 -13.09 -29.82
CA GLN A 42 -16.83 -13.35 -28.90
C GLN A 42 -16.23 -13.85 -27.58
N PRO A 43 -16.43 -13.17 -26.45
CA PRO A 43 -16.03 -13.72 -25.16
C PRO A 43 -16.88 -14.97 -24.89
N ASP A 44 -16.20 -16.10 -24.75
CA ASP A 44 -16.81 -17.40 -24.48
C ASP A 44 -17.73 -17.32 -23.24
N VAL A 45 -18.99 -17.70 -23.41
CA VAL A 45 -20.06 -17.54 -22.41
C VAL A 45 -19.72 -18.27 -21.10
N ALA A 46 -18.99 -19.40 -21.20
CA ALA A 46 -18.51 -20.17 -20.05
C ALA A 46 -17.43 -19.43 -19.24
N SER A 47 -16.56 -18.66 -19.91
CA SER A 47 -15.52 -17.86 -19.27
C SER A 47 -16.12 -16.66 -18.53
N GLN A 48 -17.18 -16.04 -19.07
CA GLN A 48 -17.90 -14.96 -18.40
C GLN A 48 -18.74 -15.43 -17.20
N SER A 49 -19.28 -16.66 -17.22
CA SER A 49 -20.03 -17.20 -16.08
C SER A 49 -19.11 -17.60 -14.93
N LEU A 50 -17.94 -18.18 -15.23
CA LEU A 50 -16.92 -18.49 -14.23
C LEU A 50 -16.46 -17.22 -13.51
N ASP A 51 -16.17 -16.17 -14.28
CA ASP A 51 -15.73 -14.86 -13.76
C ASP A 51 -16.76 -14.24 -12.79
N LYS A 52 -18.06 -14.34 -13.12
CA LYS A 52 -19.15 -13.88 -12.25
C LYS A 52 -19.29 -14.72 -10.98
N GLU A 53 -19.18 -16.04 -11.08
CA GLU A 53 -19.24 -16.93 -9.91
C GLU A 53 -18.07 -16.66 -8.96
N THR A 54 -16.86 -16.48 -9.51
CA THR A 54 -15.68 -16.12 -8.73
C THR A 54 -15.83 -14.75 -8.08
N LEU A 55 -16.40 -13.78 -8.78
CA LEU A 55 -16.66 -12.43 -8.24
C LEU A 55 -17.64 -12.46 -7.06
N LEU A 56 -18.73 -13.23 -7.19
CA LEU A 56 -19.72 -13.41 -6.13
C LEU A 56 -19.12 -14.11 -4.91
N LYS A 57 -18.26 -15.12 -5.15
CA LYS A 57 -17.55 -15.83 -4.09
C LYS A 57 -16.57 -14.90 -3.35
N VAL A 58 -15.75 -14.15 -4.08
CA VAL A 58 -14.82 -13.16 -3.50
C VAL A 58 -15.57 -12.12 -2.68
N LYS A 59 -16.72 -11.63 -3.17
CA LYS A 59 -17.58 -10.71 -2.41
C LYS A 59 -18.04 -11.32 -1.08
N ALA A 60 -18.57 -12.54 -1.11
CA ALA A 60 -19.08 -13.21 0.08
C ALA A 60 -17.97 -13.48 1.11
N GLU A 61 -16.82 -13.98 0.66
CA GLU A 61 -15.65 -14.19 1.52
C GLU A 61 -15.13 -12.88 2.11
N THR A 62 -15.10 -11.80 1.32
CA THR A 62 -14.66 -10.47 1.80
C THR A 62 -15.60 -9.93 2.89
N GLU A 63 -16.92 -10.09 2.74
CA GLU A 63 -17.92 -9.67 3.74
C GLU A 63 -17.78 -10.48 5.04
N GLU A 64 -17.57 -11.80 4.93
CA GLU A 64 -17.30 -12.65 6.09
C GLU A 64 -16.02 -12.26 6.82
N GLU A 65 -14.92 -12.05 6.09
CA GLU A 65 -13.64 -11.64 6.65
C GLU A 65 -13.70 -10.25 7.31
N LEU A 66 -14.45 -9.30 6.73
CA LEU A 66 -14.69 -7.99 7.35
C LEU A 66 -15.46 -8.12 8.67
N LYS A 67 -16.43 -9.03 8.73
CA LYS A 67 -17.18 -9.30 9.97
C LYS A 67 -16.32 -10.00 11.02
N SER A 68 -15.47 -10.95 10.62
CA SER A 68 -14.48 -11.57 11.52
C SER A 68 -13.53 -10.53 12.08
N LEU A 69 -13.05 -9.61 11.22
CA LEU A 69 -12.13 -8.55 11.62
C LEU A 69 -12.75 -7.62 12.69
N ASP A 70 -14.02 -7.23 12.57
CA ASP A 70 -14.69 -6.40 13.58
C ASP A 70 -14.77 -7.12 14.94
N LYS A 71 -15.00 -8.44 14.91
CA LYS A 71 -14.96 -9.28 16.12
C LYS A 71 -13.54 -9.36 16.71
N GLU A 72 -12.53 -9.62 15.88
CA GLU A 72 -11.11 -9.68 16.27
C GLU A 72 -10.68 -8.37 16.95
N ILE A 73 -11.04 -7.22 16.38
CA ILE A 73 -10.73 -5.90 16.94
C ILE A 73 -11.42 -5.70 18.30
N SER A 74 -12.71 -6.06 18.39
CA SER A 74 -13.49 -5.93 19.61
C SER A 74 -12.91 -6.77 20.76
N GLU A 75 -12.45 -7.99 20.46
CA GLU A 75 -11.80 -8.87 21.44
C GLU A 75 -10.38 -8.40 21.80
N ALA A 76 -9.64 -7.86 20.82
CA ALA A 76 -8.29 -7.37 21.01
C ALA A 76 -8.22 -6.08 21.85
N PHE A 77 -9.27 -5.26 21.92
CA PHE A 77 -9.26 -4.03 22.72
C PHE A 77 -8.86 -4.29 24.17
N ALA A 78 -9.40 -5.35 24.79
CA ALA A 78 -9.13 -5.68 26.19
C ALA A 78 -7.67 -6.09 26.47
N SER A 79 -6.98 -6.66 25.50
CA SER A 79 -5.61 -7.17 25.66
C SER A 79 -4.53 -6.24 25.08
N THR A 80 -4.89 -5.47 24.06
CA THR A 80 -3.93 -4.68 23.26
C THR A 80 -4.12 -3.17 23.44
N GLY A 81 -5.28 -2.74 23.95
CA GLY A 81 -5.67 -1.33 24.04
C GLY A 81 -5.91 -0.66 22.69
N PHE A 82 -5.94 -1.42 21.59
CA PHE A 82 -6.21 -0.89 20.26
C PHE A 82 -7.65 -0.40 20.14
N ASP A 83 -7.85 0.91 20.06
CA ASP A 83 -9.16 1.53 19.85
C ASP A 83 -9.33 1.99 18.39
N ARG A 84 -10.28 1.35 17.68
CA ARG A 84 -10.66 1.74 16.31
C ARG A 84 -11.10 3.20 16.20
N HIS A 85 -11.63 3.80 17.26
CA HIS A 85 -12.08 5.19 17.24
C HIS A 85 -10.93 6.20 17.22
N THR A 86 -9.72 5.75 17.54
CA THR A 86 -8.50 6.55 17.45
C THR A 86 -7.69 6.27 16.18
N SER A 87 -8.06 5.22 15.44
CA SER A 87 -7.35 4.83 14.23
C SER A 87 -7.71 5.76 13.08
N PRO A 88 -6.70 6.27 12.33
CA PRO A 88 -6.93 7.12 11.17
C PRO A 88 -7.60 6.36 10.01
N VAL A 89 -7.56 5.03 10.01
CA VAL A 89 -8.19 4.18 8.98
C VAL A 89 -9.68 4.00 9.26
N PHE A 90 -10.04 3.71 10.51
CA PHE A 90 -11.44 3.47 10.90
C PHE A 90 -12.20 4.76 11.24
N SER A 91 -11.49 5.80 11.70
CA SER A 91 -12.04 7.11 12.06
C SER A 91 -11.18 8.23 11.46
N PRO A 92 -11.20 8.38 10.11
CA PRO A 92 -10.42 9.40 9.43
C PRO A 92 -10.88 10.81 9.84
N ALA A 93 -9.91 11.71 10.05
CA ALA A 93 -10.20 13.11 10.41
C ALA A 93 -10.99 13.87 9.32
N HIS A 94 -10.92 13.40 8.07
CA HIS A 94 -11.60 13.98 6.92
C HIS A 94 -12.34 12.84 6.17
N PRO A 95 -13.63 12.59 6.46
CA PRO A 95 -14.37 11.45 5.88
C PRO A 95 -14.60 11.58 4.37
N GLU A 96 -14.51 12.80 3.83
CA GLU A 96 -14.61 13.08 2.40
C GLU A 96 -13.29 12.79 1.64
N SER A 97 -12.18 12.62 2.37
CA SER A 97 -10.90 12.28 1.76
C SER A 97 -10.82 10.77 1.56
N SER A 98 -10.56 10.34 0.31
CA SER A 98 -10.31 8.93 0.04
C SER A 98 -8.96 8.48 0.63
N VAL A 99 -8.75 7.16 0.71
CA VAL A 99 -7.45 6.60 1.14
C VAL A 99 -6.38 6.95 0.11
N GLU A 100 -6.75 6.95 -1.16
CA GLU A 100 -5.94 7.30 -2.32
C GLU A 100 -5.47 8.76 -2.23
N ASP A 101 -6.35 9.69 -1.86
CA ASP A 101 -5.98 11.09 -1.65
C ASP A 101 -4.98 11.22 -0.50
N CYS A 102 -5.20 10.50 0.61
CA CYS A 102 -4.26 10.49 1.73
C CYS A 102 -2.88 9.97 1.32
N LEU A 103 -2.85 8.88 0.54
CA LEU A 103 -1.62 8.28 0.03
C LEU A 103 -0.90 9.20 -0.96
N ALA A 104 -1.63 9.93 -1.81
CA ALA A 104 -1.07 10.90 -2.72
C ALA A 104 -0.37 12.05 -1.96
N HIS A 105 -1.05 12.65 -0.98
CA HIS A 105 -0.47 13.71 -0.15
C HIS A 105 0.76 13.22 0.64
N LEU A 106 0.71 11.99 1.17
CA LEU A 106 1.87 11.38 1.84
C LEU A 106 3.03 11.20 0.87
N GLY A 107 2.76 10.68 -0.33
CA GLY A 107 3.75 10.49 -1.39
C GLY A 107 4.42 11.80 -1.80
N ASP A 108 3.64 12.86 -2.01
CA ASP A 108 4.14 14.19 -2.33
C ASP A 108 5.05 14.75 -1.22
N ARG A 109 4.60 14.65 0.03
CA ARG A 109 5.39 15.10 1.19
C ARG A 109 6.71 14.32 1.29
N VAL A 110 6.65 12.99 1.24
CA VAL A 110 7.84 12.13 1.31
C VAL A 110 8.80 12.42 0.15
N SER A 111 8.28 12.63 -1.05
CA SER A 111 9.07 13.00 -2.23
C SER A 111 9.83 14.31 -2.01
N GLN A 112 9.16 15.33 -1.46
CA GLN A 112 9.78 16.61 -1.14
C GLN A 112 10.83 16.50 -0.02
N GLU A 113 10.51 15.78 1.06
CA GLU A 113 11.38 15.60 2.22
C GLU A 113 12.64 14.79 1.88
N LEU A 114 12.51 13.75 1.05
CA LEU A 114 13.62 12.87 0.70
C LEU A 114 14.45 13.36 -0.48
N ARG A 115 13.96 14.32 -1.27
CA ARG A 115 14.67 14.85 -2.45
C ARG A 115 16.10 15.29 -2.15
N GLU A 116 16.27 16.17 -1.15
CA GLU A 116 17.59 16.72 -0.80
C GLU A 116 18.51 15.66 -0.14
N PRO A 117 18.05 14.84 0.85
CA PRO A 117 18.83 13.73 1.38
C PRO A 117 19.29 12.72 0.32
N LEU A 118 18.40 12.32 -0.59
CA LEU A 118 18.72 11.38 -1.67
C LEU A 118 19.73 11.97 -2.65
N TYR A 119 19.56 13.24 -3.02
CA TYR A 119 20.52 13.93 -3.88
C TYR A 119 21.92 14.00 -3.24
N LYS A 120 22.02 14.34 -1.95
CA LYS A 120 23.29 14.34 -1.21
C LYS A 120 23.92 12.95 -1.12
N ALA A 121 23.10 11.92 -0.85
CA ALA A 121 23.57 10.54 -0.81
C ALA A 121 24.11 10.11 -2.18
N LEU A 122 23.40 10.45 -3.26
CA LEU A 122 23.83 10.17 -4.63
C LEU A 122 25.14 10.89 -4.97
N GLN A 123 25.26 12.18 -4.67
CA GLN A 123 26.52 12.92 -4.89
C GLN A 123 27.69 12.30 -4.13
N LYS A 124 27.47 11.88 -2.88
CA LYS A 124 28.49 11.22 -2.06
C LYS A 124 28.91 9.86 -2.64
N LEU A 125 27.96 9.09 -3.17
CA LEU A 125 28.28 7.83 -3.85
C LEU A 125 29.08 8.09 -5.12
N LEU A 126 28.63 9.01 -5.97
CA LEU A 126 29.31 9.33 -7.23
C LEU A 126 30.72 9.89 -7.01
N SER A 127 30.93 10.75 -6.01
CA SER A 127 32.25 11.31 -5.72
C SER A 127 33.25 10.28 -5.19
N GLN A 128 32.78 9.20 -4.55
CA GLN A 128 33.63 8.07 -4.15
C GLN A 128 34.09 7.24 -5.35
N PHE A 129 33.24 7.10 -6.38
CA PHE A 129 33.56 6.35 -7.61
C PHE A 129 34.31 7.19 -8.66
N TRP A 130 34.20 8.52 -8.61
CA TRP A 130 34.83 9.45 -9.55
C TRP A 130 36.13 10.07 -9.03
N CYS A 131 36.82 9.43 -8.08
CA CYS A 131 38.22 9.77 -7.89
C CYS A 131 38.95 9.46 -9.21
N PRO A 132 39.49 10.46 -9.93
CA PRO A 132 40.21 10.17 -11.16
C PRO A 132 41.37 9.26 -10.79
N SER A 133 41.60 8.23 -11.60
CA SER A 133 42.73 7.32 -11.48
C SER A 133 44.10 8.03 -11.46
N SER A 134 44.14 9.35 -11.59
CA SER A 134 45.33 10.19 -11.48
C SER A 134 45.77 10.54 -10.05
N CYS A 135 45.03 10.15 -9.00
CA CYS A 135 45.46 10.39 -7.60
C CYS A 135 46.22 9.22 -6.95
N CYS A 136 46.57 8.16 -7.69
CA CYS A 136 47.35 7.04 -7.15
C CYS A 136 48.88 7.24 -7.14
N ASP A 137 49.44 8.31 -7.73
CA ASP A 137 50.90 8.38 -7.94
C ASP A 137 51.69 9.37 -7.07
N THR A 138 51.11 10.03 -6.06
CA THR A 138 51.86 11.00 -5.22
C THR A 138 51.83 10.76 -3.72
N CYS A 139 51.58 9.53 -3.25
CA CYS A 139 52.04 9.10 -1.93
C CYS A 139 53.46 8.50 -2.03
N SER A 140 54.42 9.30 -2.49
CA SER A 140 55.84 8.98 -2.31
C SER A 140 56.23 9.42 -0.91
N TRP A 141 56.76 8.46 -0.13
CA TRP A 141 57.44 8.70 1.14
C TRP A 141 58.34 9.95 1.09
N SER A 142 58.17 10.84 2.08
CA SER A 142 59.28 11.46 2.78
C SER A 142 58.82 12.04 4.12
#